data_AF-A0A972ATR8-F1
#
_entry.id   AF-A0A972ATR8-F1
#
_cell.length_a   1.000
_cell.length_b   1.000
_cell.length_c   1.000
_cell.angle_alpha   90.00
_cell.angle_beta   90.00
_cell.angle_gamma   90.00
#
_symmetry.space_group_name_H-M   'P 1'
#
loop_
_entity.id
_entity.type
_entity.pdbx_description
1 polymer ?
#
loop_
_entity_poly.entity_id
_entity_poly.type
_entity_poly.pdbx_seq_one_letter_code
_entity_poly.pdbx_strand_id
1 'polypeptide(L)'
;MGQTEVRDKLRKPVYTAIAQRLDLHCHLAHFDEAGTRSYLLHHLHYAESPSDIFSDEAIKEIFRYSAGSARLINKAATHCLMYGEQHQKKIIDDHIVRYVIEKELL
;
A
#
# COMPACT_ATOMS: atom_id res chain seq x y z
N MET A 1 11.10 -30.49 -0.12
CA MET A 1 10.18 -29.76 0.80
C MET A 1 10.80 -28.39 1.04
N GLY A 2 10.12 -27.28 0.77
CA GLY A 2 10.57 -25.97 1.29
C GLY A 2 10.53 -24.73 0.38
N GLN A 3 9.87 -24.70 -0.78
CA GLN A 3 9.91 -23.52 -1.66
C GLN A 3 8.58 -23.17 -2.39
N THR A 4 7.41 -23.29 -1.74
CA THR A 4 6.18 -22.91 -2.46
C THR A 4 5.02 -22.39 -1.61
N GLU A 5 5.24 -21.90 -0.39
CA GLU A 5 4.12 -21.37 0.42
C GLU A 5 3.99 -19.83 0.37
N VAL A 6 4.98 -19.14 -0.19
CA VAL A 6 5.00 -17.67 -0.24
C VAL A 6 4.33 -17.12 -1.51
N ARG A 7 4.37 -17.89 -2.62
CA ARG A 7 3.79 -17.50 -3.91
C ARG A 7 2.26 -17.64 -4.00
N ASP A 8 1.63 -18.38 -3.08
CA ASP A 8 0.17 -18.58 -3.08
C ASP A 8 -0.59 -17.49 -2.29
N LYS A 9 0.12 -16.68 -1.49
CA LYS A 9 -0.48 -15.57 -0.73
C LYS A 9 -0.64 -14.27 -1.54
N LEU A 10 -0.04 -14.14 -2.72
CA LEU A 10 -0.32 -13.04 -3.66
C LEU A 10 -1.66 -13.17 -4.38
N ARG A 11 -2.34 -14.32 -4.24
CA ARG A 11 -3.71 -14.53 -4.69
C ARG A 11 -4.73 -14.46 -3.54
N LYS A 12 -4.36 -13.86 -2.40
CA LYS A 12 -5.35 -13.68 -1.33
C LYS A 12 -6.40 -12.64 -1.77
N PRO A 13 -7.70 -12.99 -1.74
CA PRO A 13 -8.80 -12.10 -2.11
C PRO A 13 -8.87 -10.84 -1.24
N VAL A 14 -8.10 -10.79 -0.15
CA VAL A 14 -7.88 -9.60 0.67
C VAL A 14 -7.36 -8.41 -0.15
N TYR A 15 -6.30 -8.59 -0.95
CA TYR A 15 -5.68 -7.48 -1.71
C TYR A 15 -6.57 -6.97 -2.85
N THR A 16 -7.33 -7.88 -3.47
CA THR A 16 -8.37 -7.50 -4.44
C THR A 16 -9.58 -6.88 -3.75
N ALA A 17 -9.95 -7.33 -2.55
CA ALA A 17 -11.08 -6.80 -1.80
C ALA A 17 -10.82 -5.37 -1.30
N ILE A 18 -9.59 -5.03 -0.90
CA ILE A 18 -9.25 -3.62 -0.59
C ILE A 18 -9.26 -2.74 -1.84
N ALA A 19 -8.84 -3.23 -3.01
CA ALA A 19 -8.96 -2.48 -4.27
C ALA A 19 -10.43 -2.32 -4.73
N GLN A 20 -11.24 -3.36 -4.62
CA GLN A 20 -12.65 -3.37 -5.05
C GLN A 20 -13.58 -2.59 -4.10
N ARG A 21 -13.36 -2.65 -2.78
CA ARG A 21 -14.17 -1.88 -1.82
C ARG A 21 -13.84 -0.40 -1.82
N LEU A 22 -12.68 -0.01 -2.34
CA LEU A 22 -12.33 1.39 -2.43
C LEU A 22 -13.02 2.15 -3.54
N ASP A 23 -13.21 1.46 -4.66
CA ASP A 23 -13.88 2.01 -5.84
C ASP A 23 -15.30 2.49 -5.50
N LEU A 24 -15.94 1.84 -4.52
CA LEU A 24 -17.32 2.12 -4.10
C LEU A 24 -17.47 3.33 -3.16
N HIS A 25 -16.39 3.87 -2.57
CA HIS A 25 -16.47 4.93 -1.54
C HIS A 25 -15.84 6.26 -1.96
N CYS A 26 -15.79 6.53 -3.27
CA CYS A 26 -15.23 7.76 -3.81
C CYS A 26 -16.26 8.90 -3.84
N HIS A 27 -16.57 9.46 -2.67
CA HIS A 27 -17.19 10.79 -2.54
C HIS A 27 -16.45 11.70 -1.53
N LEU A 28 -15.42 11.20 -0.83
CA LEU A 28 -14.68 11.99 0.14
C LEU A 28 -13.51 12.73 -0.51
N ALA A 29 -13.54 14.05 -0.33
CA ALA A 29 -12.47 14.98 -0.64
C ALA A 29 -11.11 14.50 -0.12
N HIS A 30 -10.05 14.84 -0.85
CA HIS A 30 -8.64 14.57 -0.56
C HIS A 30 -8.35 14.39 0.95
N PHE A 31 -7.85 13.22 1.33
CA PHE A 31 -7.43 12.96 2.70
C PHE A 31 -6.22 13.83 3.05
N ASP A 32 -6.17 14.40 4.25
CA ASP A 32 -4.94 15.02 4.79
C ASP A 32 -3.91 13.92 5.14
N GLU A 33 -2.68 14.28 5.53
CA GLU A 33 -1.61 13.31 5.83
C GLU A 33 -2.04 12.30 6.92
N ALA A 34 -2.66 12.80 7.98
CA ALA A 34 -3.19 11.97 9.06
C ALA A 34 -4.34 11.06 8.59
N GLY A 35 -5.19 11.57 7.69
CA GLY A 35 -6.28 10.81 7.07
C GLY A 35 -5.74 9.67 6.20
N THR A 36 -4.73 9.97 5.39
CA THR A 36 -4.01 9.01 4.54
C THR A 36 -3.37 7.90 5.38
N ARG A 37 -2.72 8.26 6.49
CA ARG A 37 -2.16 7.28 7.44
C ARG A 37 -3.24 6.39 8.02
N SER A 38 -4.29 6.97 8.59
CA SER A 38 -5.38 6.22 9.22
C SER A 38 -6.05 5.29 8.22
N TYR A 39 -6.22 5.78 6.99
CA TYR A 39 -6.75 5.02 5.87
C TYR A 39 -5.87 3.81 5.54
N LEU A 40 -4.54 3.99 5.39
CA LEU A 40 -3.62 2.90 5.11
C LEU A 40 -3.61 1.85 6.23
N LEU A 41 -3.55 2.30 7.48
CA LEU A 41 -3.52 1.44 8.66
C LEU A 41 -4.81 0.65 8.83
N HIS A 42 -5.97 1.29 8.62
CA HIS A 42 -7.26 0.60 8.65
C HIS A 42 -7.32 -0.49 7.58
N HIS A 43 -6.83 -0.20 6.38
CA HIS A 43 -6.77 -1.17 5.29
C HIS A 43 -5.81 -2.35 5.58
N LEU A 44 -4.66 -2.10 6.18
CA LEU A 44 -3.71 -3.14 6.60
C LEU A 44 -4.28 -4.03 7.71
N HIS A 45 -4.96 -3.40 8.69
CA HIS A 45 -5.62 -4.12 9.77
C HIS A 45 -6.76 -5.00 9.24
N TYR A 46 -7.55 -4.49 8.28
CA TYR A 46 -8.59 -5.28 7.60
C TYR A 46 -8.01 -6.46 6.82
N ALA A 47 -6.78 -6.31 6.30
CA ALA A 47 -6.07 -7.33 5.57
C ALA A 47 -5.39 -8.40 6.46
N GLU A 48 -5.59 -8.34 7.79
CA GLU A 48 -4.87 -9.16 8.78
C GLU A 48 -3.34 -9.08 8.61
N SER A 49 -2.88 -7.93 8.15
CA SER A 49 -1.47 -7.66 7.88
C SER A 49 -0.88 -6.86 9.05
N PRO A 50 0.40 -7.06 9.40
CA PRO A 50 1.03 -6.25 10.44
C PRO A 50 0.98 -4.77 10.06
N SER A 51 0.57 -3.93 11.01
CA SER A 51 0.49 -2.47 10.86
C SER A 51 1.84 -1.81 10.55
N ASP A 52 2.94 -2.51 10.81
CA ASP A 52 4.32 -2.03 10.67
C ASP A 52 4.93 -2.27 9.27
N ILE A 53 4.11 -2.56 8.26
CA ILE A 53 4.62 -2.77 6.88
C ILE A 53 5.09 -1.46 6.25
N PHE A 54 4.53 -0.30 6.62
CA PHE A 54 4.97 0.99 6.09
C PHE A 54 5.58 1.84 7.20
N SER A 55 6.79 2.36 6.96
CA SER A 55 7.39 3.40 7.79
C SER A 55 6.56 4.68 7.76
N ASP A 56 6.66 5.50 8.81
CA ASP A 56 6.01 6.82 8.86
C ASP A 56 6.40 7.71 7.67
N GLU A 57 7.69 7.68 7.29
CA GLU A 57 8.20 8.43 6.13
C GLU A 57 7.66 7.89 4.79
N ALA A 58 7.46 6.57 4.67
CA ALA A 58 6.84 5.95 3.50
C ALA A 58 5.41 6.45 3.30
N ILE A 59 4.64 6.57 4.40
CA ILE A 59 3.27 7.09 4.36
C ILE A 59 3.25 8.55 3.92
N LYS A 60 4.20 9.37 4.38
CA LYS A 60 4.35 10.76 3.96
C LYS A 60 4.68 10.90 2.48
N GLU A 61 5.55 10.06 1.95
CA GLU A 61 5.85 10.06 0.51
C GLU A 61 4.66 9.60 -0.34
N ILE A 62 3.91 8.59 0.13
CA ILE A 62 2.65 8.18 -0.52
C ILE A 62 1.64 9.34 -0.51
N PHE A 63 1.51 10.05 0.60
CA PHE A 63 0.65 11.24 0.69
C PHE A 63 1.10 12.34 -0.27
N ARG A 64 2.40 12.65 -0.33
CA ARG A 64 2.97 13.65 -1.25
C ARG A 64 2.68 13.33 -2.71
N TYR A 65 2.85 12.07 -3.12
CA TYR A 65 2.56 11.63 -4.48
C TYR A 65 1.07 11.66 -4.80
N SER A 66 0.24 11.21 -3.85
CA SER A 66 -1.20 11.09 -4.07
C SER A 66 -1.97 12.38 -3.86
N ALA A 67 -1.41 13.37 -3.16
CA ALA A 67 -2.08 14.58 -2.69
C ALA A 67 -3.43 14.27 -1.98
N GLY A 68 -3.50 13.15 -1.25
CA GLY A 68 -4.73 12.72 -0.57
C GLY A 68 -5.74 11.99 -1.45
N SER A 69 -5.42 11.73 -2.73
CA SER A 69 -6.28 10.94 -3.62
C SER A 69 -6.24 9.47 -3.24
N ALA A 70 -7.35 8.95 -2.73
CA ALA A 70 -7.49 7.55 -2.31
C ALA A 70 -7.08 6.55 -3.41
N ARG A 71 -7.38 6.87 -4.67
CA ARG A 71 -6.99 6.07 -5.84
C ARG A 71 -5.46 6.01 -6.01
N LEU A 72 -4.76 7.14 -5.89
CA LEU A 72 -3.31 7.19 -6.01
C LEU A 72 -2.62 6.59 -4.79
N ILE A 73 -3.16 6.80 -3.59
CA ILE A 73 -2.68 6.15 -2.36
C ILE A 73 -2.69 4.63 -2.54
N ASN A 74 -3.81 4.06 -2.99
CA ASN A 74 -3.92 2.63 -3.23
C ASN A 74 -2.96 2.14 -4.30
N LYS A 75 -2.83 2.89 -5.40
CA LYS A 75 -1.89 2.53 -6.48
C LYS A 75 -0.46 2.47 -5.94
N ALA A 76 0.00 3.54 -5.28
CA ALA A 76 1.33 3.60 -4.70
C ALA A 76 1.57 2.49 -3.67
N ALA A 77 0.64 2.31 -2.72
CA ALA A 77 0.74 1.27 -1.70
C ALA A 77 0.80 -0.13 -2.32
N THR A 78 -0.03 -0.42 -3.32
CA THR A 78 -0.06 -1.73 -3.99
C THR A 78 1.26 -2.06 -4.66
N HIS A 79 1.80 -1.12 -5.45
CA HIS A 79 3.09 -1.33 -6.11
C HIS A 79 4.23 -1.44 -5.09
N CYS A 80 4.20 -0.64 -4.01
CA CYS A 80 5.20 -0.74 -2.95
C CYS A 80 5.19 -2.10 -2.26
N LEU A 81 4.00 -2.64 -1.98
CA LEU A 81 3.84 -3.97 -1.38
C LEU A 81 4.33 -5.08 -2.32
N MET A 82 4.00 -4.99 -3.61
CA MET A 82 4.50 -5.94 -4.62
C MET A 82 6.03 -5.91 -4.69
N TYR A 83 6.61 -4.72 -4.77
CA TYR A 83 8.06 -4.55 -4.79
C TYR A 83 8.70 -5.08 -3.51
N GLY A 84 8.14 -4.77 -2.34
CA GLY A 84 8.64 -5.27 -1.06
C GLY A 84 8.62 -6.79 -0.98
N GLU A 85 7.57 -7.43 -1.49
CA GLU A 85 7.49 -8.89 -1.55
C GLU A 85 8.54 -9.48 -2.48
N GLN A 86 8.67 -8.96 -3.70
CA GLN A 86 9.66 -9.41 -4.68
C GLN A 86 11.10 -9.33 -4.16
N HIS A 87 11.38 -8.33 -3.32
CA HIS A 87 12.69 -8.10 -2.71
C HIS A 87 12.81 -8.62 -1.27
N GLN A 88 11.83 -9.40 -0.78
CA GLN A 88 11.74 -9.94 0.59
C GLN A 88 11.95 -8.88 1.70
N LYS A 89 11.52 -7.65 1.45
CA LYS A 89 11.54 -6.55 2.41
C LYS A 89 10.32 -6.66 3.32
N LYS A 90 10.57 -6.70 4.63
CA LYS A 90 9.51 -6.75 5.65
C LYS A 90 8.87 -5.39 5.90
N ILE A 91 9.60 -4.30 5.65
CA ILE A 91 9.18 -2.92 5.89
C ILE A 91 9.43 -2.12 4.61
N ILE A 92 8.41 -1.37 4.21
CA ILE A 92 8.42 -0.39 3.12
C ILE A 92 8.79 0.97 3.70
N ASP A 93 9.93 1.47 3.28
CA ASP A 93 10.47 2.78 3.69
C ASP A 93 10.32 3.82 2.58
N ASP A 94 10.60 5.10 2.87
CA ASP A 94 10.42 6.22 1.91
C ASP A 94 11.22 5.99 0.61
N HIS A 95 12.42 5.42 0.73
CA HIS A 95 13.28 5.07 -0.39
C HIS A 95 12.60 4.09 -1.37
N ILE A 96 11.89 3.09 -0.84
CA ILE A 96 11.17 2.10 -1.66
C ILE A 96 9.98 2.77 -2.33
N VAL A 97 9.25 3.60 -1.58
CA VAL A 97 8.12 4.35 -2.11
C VAL A 97 8.55 5.25 -3.26
N ARG A 98 9.60 6.06 -3.09
CA ARG A 98 10.15 6.90 -4.15
C ARG A 98 10.61 6.10 -5.35
N TYR A 99 11.36 5.03 -5.11
CA TYR A 99 11.83 4.15 -6.19
C TYR A 99 10.66 3.59 -7.01
N VAL A 100 9.62 3.10 -6.36
CA VAL A 100 8.43 2.55 -7.02
C VAL A 100 7.67 3.64 -7.76
N ILE A 101 7.52 4.84 -7.17
CA ILE A 101 6.89 5.97 -7.85
C ILE A 101 7.65 6.35 -9.13
N GLU A 102 8.97 6.47 -9.05
CA GLU A 102 9.82 6.86 -10.17
C GLU A 102 9.94 5.79 -11.26
N LYS A 103 9.81 4.50 -10.91
CA LYS A 103 10.02 3.39 -11.85
C LYS A 103 8.74 2.79 -12.43
N GLU A 104 7.66 2.79 -11.67
CA GLU A 104 6.43 2.05 -12.00
C GLU A 104 5.21 2.96 -12.21
N LEU A 105 5.26 4.20 -11.73
CA LEU A 105 4.11 5.12 -11.72
C LEU A 105 4.29 6.39 -12.55
N LEU A 106 5.50 6.63 -13.06
CA LEU A 106 5.90 7.68 -14.01
C LEU A 106 6.28 7.05 -15.35
#